data_AF-A0A2L0RYV4-F1
#
_entry.id   AF-A0A2L0RYV4-F1
#
_cell.length_a   1.000
_cell.length_b   1.000
_cell.length_c   1.000
_cell.angle_alpha   90.00
_cell.angle_beta   90.00
_cell.angle_gamma   90.00
#
_symmetry.space_group_name_H-M   'P 1'
#
loop_
_entity.id
_entity.type
_entity.pdbx_description
1 polymer ?
#
loop_
_entity_poly.entity_id
_entity_poly.type
_entity_poly.pdbx_seq_one_letter_code
_entity_poly.pdbx_strand_id
1 'polypeptide(L)'
;MAPTHIACAFLYVLLLSTVWPGHARDLAEGLTEQSPSVALENKNQRYPQWTGIGSLKNALGQTCNAVLLDTRNRRGKAVGPAYVLTSGHCVFYSYGTARIRQAFNADVTFNYFHDTPERHATYAVKTAHWSSMAGTDLAILELDTSLAALVASAIMPLKLASHRQTSGREVINVGAPTGFLKKGLRMSVCVESPLNSFAEHPGVFPSALHNRCNGLRPGSSGSPMLDRNTNEITSIISKVASAIQKDILNSCQNNSACEAAKFNYSYPANDVYYCFVDGVFRNDTPTCQLKAVDITLDEPWNLKPYVHLQRDAADQITRPTWNLRFSIQEPFYRFKAVNDLSDCARTHGYQVAAGSDEAYIDQPIGPALGPHVLCILGVQKAEQPLTEALLRNVFTHSVFLTNPAPAPQLKHRYHIAWENQHNGFNRHYYYSVNPAISTLCGDIDDDRYTLATDGIFLDIAELPITLCSYARNSAGQPSAIRTDVIKGATDG
;
A
#
# COMPACT_ATOMS: atom_id res chain seq x y z
N MET A 1 65.97 -27.50 63.02
CA MET A 1 64.65 -26.87 63.21
C MET A 1 64.39 -25.96 62.03
N ALA A 2 63.24 -26.16 61.39
CA ALA A 2 62.67 -25.44 60.24
C ALA A 2 62.14 -24.04 60.66
N PRO A 3 61.60 -23.20 59.75
CA PRO A 3 62.15 -22.76 58.46
C PRO A 3 61.92 -21.25 58.11
N THR A 4 62.62 -20.78 57.08
CA THR A 4 62.24 -19.90 55.94
C THR A 4 61.49 -18.55 56.07
N HIS A 5 62.17 -17.51 55.53
CA HIS A 5 61.78 -16.37 54.66
C HIS A 5 60.30 -16.03 54.37
N ILE A 6 60.00 -14.73 54.17
CA ILE A 6 59.61 -14.13 52.87
C ILE A 6 59.38 -12.60 52.98
N ALA A 7 59.88 -11.89 51.96
CA ALA A 7 59.70 -10.47 51.70
C ALA A 7 58.31 -10.15 51.11
N CYS A 8 57.76 -8.96 51.39
CA CYS A 8 56.57 -8.45 50.70
C CYS A 8 56.88 -7.06 50.10
N ALA A 9 56.94 -7.03 48.78
CA ALA A 9 57.05 -5.82 47.97
C ALA A 9 55.65 -5.27 47.65
N PHE A 10 55.44 -3.99 47.91
CA PHE A 10 54.28 -3.22 47.49
C PHE A 10 54.29 -3.02 45.96
N LEU A 11 53.25 -3.49 45.27
CA LEU A 11 52.93 -3.06 43.91
C LEU A 11 51.47 -2.59 43.87
N TYR A 12 51.29 -1.28 43.70
CA TYR A 12 50.02 -0.65 43.36
C TYR A 12 49.62 -1.08 41.94
N VAL A 13 48.51 -1.82 41.80
CA VAL A 13 47.87 -2.07 40.50
C VAL A 13 46.63 -1.19 40.39
N LEU A 14 46.74 -0.17 39.53
CA LEU A 14 45.63 0.59 38.95
C LEU A 14 44.76 -0.36 38.11
N LEU A 15 43.62 -0.80 38.65
CA LEU A 15 42.55 -1.39 37.85
C LEU A 15 41.70 -0.26 37.27
N LEU A 16 42.09 0.18 36.06
CA LEU A 16 41.22 0.92 35.14
C LEU A 16 40.01 0.04 34.83
N SER A 17 38.87 0.44 35.36
CA SER A 17 37.55 -0.01 34.93
C SER A 17 37.31 0.42 33.48
N THR A 18 37.67 -0.41 32.51
CA THR A 18 37.20 -0.28 31.14
C THR A 18 35.74 -0.73 31.08
N VAL A 19 34.84 0.20 31.40
CA VAL A 19 33.45 0.11 30.96
C VAL A 19 33.48 0.23 29.44
N TRP A 20 33.51 -0.90 28.73
CA TRP A 20 33.24 -0.90 27.30
C TRP A 20 31.82 -0.33 27.13
N PRO A 21 31.63 0.79 26.41
CA PRO A 21 30.29 1.19 26.03
C PRO A 21 29.74 0.06 25.15
N GLY A 22 28.69 -0.62 25.63
CA GLY A 22 27.93 -1.55 24.82
C GLY A 22 27.29 -0.77 23.69
N HIS A 23 28.03 -0.62 22.58
CA HIS A 23 27.44 -0.16 21.33
C HIS A 23 26.31 -1.12 21.02
N ALA A 24 25.08 -0.59 20.95
CA ALA A 24 23.94 -1.34 20.47
C ALA A 24 24.34 -2.00 19.15
N ARG A 25 24.23 -3.33 19.07
CA ARG A 25 24.63 -4.08 17.89
C ARG A 25 23.76 -3.61 16.74
N ASP A 26 24.38 -3.03 15.72
CA ASP A 26 23.68 -2.66 14.48
C ASP A 26 23.07 -3.93 13.85
N LEU A 27 21.75 -4.04 13.90
CA LEU A 27 21.02 -5.18 13.36
C LEU A 27 21.14 -5.29 11.84
N ALA A 28 21.46 -4.17 11.17
CA ALA A 28 21.71 -4.12 9.74
C ALA A 28 23.14 -4.51 9.36
N GLU A 29 24.02 -4.80 10.32
CA GLU A 29 25.41 -5.22 10.09
C GLU A 29 26.19 -4.29 9.15
N GLY A 30 25.97 -2.97 9.26
CA GLY A 30 26.62 -1.96 8.44
C GLY A 30 25.97 -1.71 7.07
N LEU A 31 24.87 -2.39 6.73
CA LEU A 31 24.11 -2.07 5.53
C LEU A 31 23.51 -0.66 5.62
N THR A 32 23.47 0.01 4.47
CA THR A 32 22.86 1.32 4.27
C THR A 32 21.70 1.23 3.28
N GLU A 33 20.93 2.30 3.12
CA GLU A 33 19.81 2.37 2.17
C GLU A 33 20.21 2.13 0.69
N GLN A 34 21.48 2.36 0.34
CA GLN A 34 22.01 2.10 -1.01
C GLN A 34 22.46 0.64 -1.19
N SER A 35 22.54 -0.12 -0.10
CA SER A 35 23.03 -1.49 -0.15
C SER A 35 22.01 -2.43 -0.83
N PRO A 36 22.46 -3.40 -1.63
CA PRO A 36 21.58 -4.42 -2.18
C PRO A 36 21.01 -5.30 -1.05
N SER A 37 19.82 -5.88 -1.27
CA SER A 37 19.26 -6.86 -0.33
C SER A 37 20.17 -8.09 -0.19
N VAL A 38 20.37 -8.56 1.03
CA VAL A 38 21.25 -9.70 1.33
C VAL A 38 20.42 -10.92 1.73
N ALA A 39 20.71 -12.08 1.14
CA ALA A 39 20.11 -13.34 1.59
C ALA A 39 20.64 -13.70 2.97
N LEU A 40 19.76 -14.05 3.90
CA LEU A 40 20.14 -14.42 5.25
C LEU A 40 20.52 -15.90 5.34
N GLU A 41 21.59 -16.18 6.08
CA GLU A 41 22.14 -17.51 6.32
C GLU A 41 22.11 -17.81 7.82
N ASN A 42 21.41 -18.88 8.23
CA ASN A 42 21.19 -19.19 9.64
C ASN A 42 21.72 -20.56 10.08
N LYS A 43 22.55 -21.25 9.28
CA LYS A 43 23.20 -22.51 9.64
C LYS A 43 23.95 -22.44 10.98
N ASN A 44 24.59 -21.29 11.24
CA ASN A 44 25.36 -21.02 12.46
C ASN A 44 24.59 -20.22 13.52
N GLN A 45 23.24 -20.17 13.45
CA GLN A 45 22.42 -19.36 14.37
C GLN A 45 22.85 -17.88 14.39
N ARG A 46 23.10 -17.30 13.21
CA ARG A 46 23.48 -15.89 13.05
C ARG A 46 22.28 -14.94 13.19
N TYR A 47 21.10 -15.40 12.75
CA TYR A 47 19.86 -14.63 12.74
C TYR A 47 18.72 -15.32 13.51
N PRO A 48 18.95 -15.82 14.76
CA PRO A 48 17.93 -16.50 15.54
C PRO A 48 16.76 -15.57 15.90
N GLN A 49 16.98 -14.25 15.91
CA GLN A 49 15.95 -13.25 16.18
C GLN A 49 14.89 -13.13 15.08
N TRP A 50 15.13 -13.68 13.88
CA TRP A 50 14.23 -13.59 12.74
C TRP A 50 13.64 -14.94 12.32
N THR A 51 13.77 -15.98 13.15
CA THR A 51 13.22 -17.31 12.89
C THR A 51 11.69 -17.34 12.85
N GLY A 52 11.03 -16.40 13.55
CA GLY A 52 9.58 -16.20 13.51
C GLY A 52 9.07 -15.34 12.36
N ILE A 53 9.92 -14.95 11.40
CA ILE A 53 9.48 -14.38 10.13
C ILE A 53 9.41 -15.52 9.12
N GLY A 54 8.27 -15.69 8.46
CA GLY A 54 7.99 -16.86 7.64
C GLY A 54 7.32 -16.54 6.32
N SER A 55 7.31 -17.53 5.44
CA SER A 55 6.56 -17.51 4.19
C SER A 55 5.12 -17.93 4.45
N LEU A 56 4.14 -17.09 4.10
CA LEU A 56 2.72 -17.41 4.10
C LEU A 56 2.31 -17.88 2.70
N LYS A 57 1.64 -19.02 2.60
CA LYS A 57 1.12 -19.54 1.33
C LYS A 57 -0.34 -19.91 1.48
N ASN A 58 -1.21 -19.32 0.64
CA ASN A 58 -2.63 -19.64 0.66
C ASN A 58 -2.97 -20.81 -0.28
N ALA A 59 -4.21 -21.28 -0.20
CA ALA A 59 -4.72 -22.39 -1.03
C ALA A 59 -4.65 -22.13 -2.54
N LEU A 60 -4.61 -20.86 -2.97
CA LEU A 60 -4.45 -20.46 -4.39
C LEU A 60 -2.98 -20.45 -4.83
N GLY A 61 -2.04 -20.76 -3.94
CA GLY A 61 -0.61 -20.75 -4.20
C GLY A 61 0.02 -19.35 -4.17
N GLN A 62 -0.74 -18.30 -3.84
CA GLN A 62 -0.19 -16.97 -3.64
C GLN A 62 0.72 -16.99 -2.42
N THR A 63 1.89 -16.35 -2.57
CA THR A 63 2.91 -16.30 -1.53
C THR A 63 3.02 -14.88 -1.00
N CYS A 64 2.97 -14.76 0.32
CA CYS A 64 3.25 -13.57 1.11
C CYS A 64 4.24 -13.95 2.23
N ASN A 65 4.46 -13.04 3.17
CA ASN A 65 5.14 -13.30 4.42
C ASN A 65 4.17 -13.15 5.58
N ALA A 66 4.54 -13.70 6.73
CA ALA A 66 3.89 -13.41 7.99
C ALA A 66 4.94 -13.37 9.10
N VAL A 67 4.70 -12.56 10.13
CA VAL A 67 5.60 -12.44 11.29
C VAL A 67 4.88 -12.90 12.56
N LEU A 68 5.52 -13.79 13.32
CA LEU A 68 5.05 -14.25 14.62
C LEU A 68 5.12 -13.11 15.64
N LEU A 69 4.00 -12.84 16.30
CA LEU A 69 3.87 -11.78 17.29
C LEU A 69 4.25 -12.27 18.69
N ASP A 70 5.00 -11.44 19.41
CA ASP A 70 5.28 -11.63 20.83
C ASP A 70 4.10 -11.17 21.68
N THR A 71 3.18 -12.09 21.92
CA THR A 71 1.96 -11.88 22.71
C THR A 71 2.11 -12.47 24.12
N ARG A 72 3.33 -12.58 24.65
CA ARG A 72 3.53 -13.01 26.03
C ARG A 72 2.78 -12.08 26.99
N ASN A 73 2.19 -12.66 28.04
CA ASN A 73 1.45 -11.88 29.03
C ASN A 73 2.37 -10.97 29.85
N ARG A 74 1.79 -10.17 30.76
CA ARG A 74 2.56 -9.23 31.61
C ARG A 74 3.64 -9.87 32.48
N ARG A 75 3.59 -11.19 32.69
CA ARG A 75 4.62 -11.97 33.41
C ARG A 75 5.68 -12.57 32.47
N GLY A 76 5.67 -12.20 31.19
CA GLY A 76 6.58 -12.73 30.17
C GLY A 76 6.30 -14.20 29.79
N LYS A 77 5.10 -14.72 30.06
CA LYS A 77 4.74 -16.11 29.75
C LYS A 77 3.93 -16.23 28.46
N ALA A 78 4.30 -17.17 27.60
CA ALA A 78 3.54 -17.53 26.40
C ALA A 78 2.39 -18.48 26.81
N VAL A 79 1.22 -17.91 27.13
CA VAL A 79 0.06 -18.68 27.60
C VAL A 79 -1.08 -18.75 26.57
N GLY A 80 -1.01 -17.92 25.52
CA GLY A 80 -2.05 -17.81 24.51
C GLY A 80 -1.73 -18.52 23.18
N PRO A 81 -2.64 -18.42 22.21
CA PRO A 81 -2.42 -18.89 20.85
C PRO A 81 -1.22 -18.22 20.17
N ALA A 82 -0.70 -18.86 19.12
CA ALA A 82 0.29 -18.21 18.25
C ALA A 82 -0.43 -17.31 17.24
N TYR A 83 -0.07 -16.03 17.22
CA TYR A 83 -0.61 -15.06 16.26
C TYR A 83 0.47 -14.60 15.31
N VAL A 84 0.14 -14.50 14.02
CA VAL A 84 0.98 -13.86 13.03
C VAL A 84 0.31 -12.63 12.44
N LEU A 85 1.12 -11.64 12.07
CA LEU A 85 0.71 -10.44 11.35
C LEU A 85 1.17 -10.53 9.89
N THR A 86 0.29 -10.16 8.96
CA THR A 86 0.56 -10.10 7.52
C THR A 86 -0.24 -8.95 6.90
N SER A 87 -0.23 -8.82 5.57
CA SER A 87 -1.10 -7.88 4.85
C SER A 87 -2.52 -8.43 4.71
N GLY A 88 -3.51 -7.56 4.79
CA GLY A 88 -4.92 -7.92 4.60
C GLY A 88 -5.21 -8.54 3.25
N HIS A 89 -4.61 -8.00 2.19
CA HIS A 89 -4.77 -8.50 0.82
C HIS A 89 -4.22 -9.92 0.61
N CYS A 90 -3.34 -10.41 1.49
CA CYS A 90 -2.85 -11.80 1.46
C CYS A 90 -3.92 -12.79 1.93
N VAL A 91 -4.93 -12.31 2.65
CA VAL A 91 -6.04 -13.09 3.22
C VAL A 91 -7.29 -12.94 2.34
N PHE A 92 -7.69 -11.70 2.08
CA PHE A 92 -8.87 -11.37 1.30
C PHE A 92 -8.70 -10.00 0.62
N TYR A 93 -8.75 -9.99 -0.70
CA TYR A 93 -8.58 -8.79 -1.51
C TYR A 93 -9.95 -8.20 -1.86
N SER A 94 -10.41 -7.20 -1.10
CA SER A 94 -11.60 -6.42 -1.44
C SER A 94 -11.53 -5.05 -0.78
N TYR A 95 -11.42 -4.00 -1.60
CA TYR A 95 -11.30 -2.63 -1.09
C TYR A 95 -12.53 -2.23 -0.28
N GLY A 96 -12.30 -1.49 0.81
CA GLY A 96 -13.40 -1.03 1.67
C GLY A 96 -13.90 -2.07 2.66
N THR A 97 -13.25 -3.24 2.73
CA THR A 97 -13.64 -4.30 3.66
C THR A 97 -12.65 -4.48 4.79
N ALA A 98 -13.17 -4.71 5.98
CA ALA A 98 -12.49 -5.21 7.16
C ALA A 98 -13.35 -6.32 7.77
N ARG A 99 -12.83 -7.55 7.79
CA ARG A 99 -13.58 -8.76 8.18
C ARG A 99 -13.01 -9.36 9.46
N ILE A 100 -13.88 -9.97 10.26
CA ILE A 100 -13.53 -10.62 11.53
C ILE A 100 -13.87 -12.11 11.43
N ARG A 101 -13.02 -12.96 12.02
CA ARG A 101 -13.22 -14.42 12.13
C ARG A 101 -13.54 -15.08 10.79
N GLN A 102 -12.71 -14.81 9.78
CA GLN A 102 -12.84 -15.43 8.48
C GLN A 102 -12.11 -16.78 8.46
N ALA A 103 -12.73 -17.79 7.84
CA ALA A 103 -12.02 -19.01 7.48
C ALA A 103 -11.01 -18.69 6.39
N PHE A 104 -9.76 -19.08 6.59
CA PHE A 104 -8.68 -18.81 5.65
C PHE A 104 -7.73 -20.00 5.62
N ASN A 105 -7.71 -20.71 4.49
CA ASN A 105 -6.86 -21.88 4.30
C ASN A 105 -5.49 -21.41 3.79
N ALA A 106 -4.52 -21.42 4.69
CA ALA A 106 -3.14 -21.08 4.39
C ALA A 106 -2.20 -21.73 5.39
N ASP A 107 -0.93 -21.79 5.01
CA ASP A 107 0.17 -22.27 5.85
C ASP A 107 1.23 -21.20 6.02
N VAL A 108 1.86 -21.16 7.19
CA VAL A 108 3.03 -20.34 7.47
C VAL A 108 4.23 -21.23 7.71
N THR A 109 5.30 -21.04 6.93
CA THR A 109 6.58 -21.73 7.11
C THR A 109 7.61 -20.82 7.77
N PHE A 110 7.98 -21.14 9.00
CA PHE A 110 9.04 -20.47 9.79
C PHE A 110 10.41 -21.08 9.56
N ASN A 111 11.45 -20.46 10.14
CA ASN A 111 12.85 -20.81 9.90
C ASN A 111 13.21 -20.78 8.41
N TYR A 112 12.59 -19.88 7.65
CA TYR A 112 12.59 -19.89 6.18
C TYR A 112 13.92 -19.38 5.57
N PHE A 113 15.05 -19.88 6.03
CA PHE A 113 16.38 -19.55 5.52
C PHE A 113 16.78 -20.51 4.41
N HIS A 114 17.48 -19.98 3.40
CA HIS A 114 17.81 -20.73 2.19
C HIS A 114 18.91 -21.79 2.40
N ASP A 115 19.73 -21.63 3.43
CA ASP A 115 20.87 -22.49 3.77
C ASP A 115 20.54 -23.60 4.77
N THR A 116 19.33 -23.59 5.34
CA THR A 116 18.82 -24.63 6.24
C THR A 116 17.38 -25.04 5.90
N PRO A 117 17.10 -25.50 4.66
CA PRO A 117 15.75 -25.93 4.25
C PRO A 117 15.19 -27.06 5.12
N GLU A 118 16.05 -27.93 5.65
CA GLU A 118 15.69 -29.03 6.56
C GLU A 118 15.15 -28.55 7.92
N ARG A 119 15.32 -27.27 8.27
CA ARG A 119 14.80 -26.67 9.51
C ARG A 119 13.49 -25.92 9.31
N HIS A 120 12.98 -25.84 8.08
CA HIS A 120 11.71 -25.19 7.78
C HIS A 120 10.59 -25.91 8.54
N ALA A 121 9.75 -25.13 9.21
CA ALA A 121 8.65 -25.65 10.02
C ALA A 121 7.34 -24.99 9.60
N THR A 122 6.39 -25.80 9.12
CA THR A 122 5.13 -25.32 8.55
C THR A 122 3.99 -25.54 9.53
N TYR A 123 3.15 -24.52 9.70
CA TYR A 123 1.98 -24.53 10.57
C TYR A 123 0.77 -24.00 9.82
N ALA A 124 -0.35 -24.70 9.93
CA ALA A 124 -1.61 -24.26 9.34
C ALA A 124 -2.15 -23.02 10.05
N VAL A 125 -2.84 -22.16 9.30
CA VAL A 125 -3.66 -21.08 9.83
C VAL A 125 -4.99 -21.67 10.29
N LYS A 126 -5.34 -21.44 11.55
CA LYS A 126 -6.61 -21.86 12.14
C LYS A 126 -7.73 -20.89 11.83
N THR A 127 -7.48 -19.59 11.93
CA THR A 127 -8.47 -18.55 11.61
C THR A 127 -7.82 -17.21 11.34
N ALA A 128 -8.43 -16.41 10.45
CA ALA A 128 -8.13 -15.00 10.32
C ALA A 128 -9.03 -14.22 11.29
N HIS A 129 -8.46 -13.80 12.43
CA HIS A 129 -9.21 -13.05 13.45
C HIS A 129 -9.68 -11.70 12.93
N TRP A 130 -8.84 -11.05 12.13
CA TRP A 130 -9.15 -9.78 11.51
C TRP A 130 -8.31 -9.62 10.24
N SER A 131 -8.90 -9.06 9.18
CA SER A 131 -8.21 -8.66 7.95
C SER A 131 -8.85 -7.37 7.46
N SER A 132 -8.06 -6.39 7.04
CA SER A 132 -8.55 -5.12 6.50
C SER A 132 -7.87 -4.72 5.22
N MET A 133 -8.69 -4.18 4.33
CA MET A 133 -8.42 -3.44 3.10
C MET A 133 -9.22 -2.12 3.12
N ALA A 134 -9.51 -1.61 4.34
CA ALA A 134 -10.20 -0.37 4.63
C ALA A 134 -9.38 0.44 5.65
N GLY A 135 -8.82 1.57 5.22
CA GLY A 135 -7.98 2.42 6.07
C GLY A 135 -6.58 1.87 6.39
N THR A 136 -6.36 0.56 6.19
CA THR A 136 -5.06 -0.13 6.32
C THR A 136 -5.07 -1.43 5.52
N ASP A 137 -3.90 -2.05 5.34
CA ASP A 137 -3.73 -3.36 4.70
C ASP A 137 -3.00 -4.32 5.64
N LEU A 138 -3.73 -4.83 6.64
CA LEU A 138 -3.20 -5.67 7.71
C LEU A 138 -4.15 -6.82 8.02
N ALA A 139 -3.60 -7.96 8.44
CA ALA A 139 -4.37 -9.08 8.97
C ALA A 139 -3.69 -9.79 10.13
N ILE A 140 -4.49 -10.26 11.08
CA ILE A 140 -4.09 -11.03 12.25
C ILE A 140 -4.63 -12.45 12.09
N LEU A 141 -3.71 -13.41 12.02
CA LEU A 141 -4.03 -14.82 11.86
C LEU A 141 -3.65 -15.57 13.14
N GLU A 142 -4.49 -16.50 13.58
CA GLU A 142 -4.13 -17.50 14.59
C GLU A 142 -3.65 -18.77 13.88
N LEU A 143 -2.50 -19.29 14.30
CA LEU A 143 -1.98 -20.58 13.83
C LEU A 143 -2.61 -21.73 14.63
N ASP A 144 -2.64 -22.91 14.03
CA ASP A 144 -3.07 -24.14 14.70
C ASP A 144 -1.96 -24.70 15.61
N THR A 145 -1.42 -23.83 16.47
CA THR A 145 -0.41 -24.13 17.49
C THR A 145 -0.37 -23.01 18.54
N SER A 146 0.27 -23.27 19.68
CA SER A 146 0.43 -22.26 20.72
C SER A 146 1.72 -21.47 20.56
N LEU A 147 1.75 -20.24 21.09
CA LEU A 147 2.99 -19.46 21.13
C LEU A 147 4.09 -20.20 21.92
N ALA A 148 3.72 -20.90 23.00
CA ALA A 148 4.65 -21.69 23.81
C ALA A 148 5.35 -22.78 22.98
N ALA A 149 4.61 -23.49 22.13
CA ALA A 149 5.16 -24.56 21.29
C ALA A 149 6.14 -24.03 20.23
N LEU A 150 5.85 -22.86 19.64
CA LEU A 150 6.75 -22.20 18.69
C LEU A 150 8.04 -21.73 19.38
N VAL A 151 7.92 -21.08 20.54
CA VAL A 151 9.09 -20.64 21.33
C VAL A 151 9.94 -21.84 21.77
N ALA A 152 9.31 -22.94 22.20
CA ALA A 152 10.03 -24.18 22.54
C ALA A 152 10.76 -24.79 21.34
N SER A 153 10.24 -24.58 20.13
CA SER A 153 10.87 -24.96 18.85
C SER A 153 11.91 -23.95 18.34
N ALA A 154 12.35 -23.01 19.19
CA ALA A 154 13.29 -21.93 18.85
C ALA A 154 12.82 -20.99 17.72
N ILE A 155 11.50 -20.89 17.52
CA ILE A 155 10.89 -19.90 16.62
C ILE A 155 10.61 -18.65 17.46
N MET A 156 11.37 -17.58 17.17
CA MET A 156 11.40 -16.37 17.99
C MET A 156 10.29 -15.40 17.57
N PRO A 157 9.35 -15.06 18.46
CA PRO A 157 8.35 -14.05 18.18
C PRO A 157 8.95 -12.63 18.23
N LEU A 158 8.37 -11.70 17.47
CA LEU A 158 8.79 -10.31 17.43
C LEU A 158 7.77 -9.40 18.11
N LYS A 159 8.27 -8.39 18.83
CA LYS A 159 7.44 -7.40 19.51
C LYS A 159 6.87 -6.39 18.52
N LEU A 160 5.63 -5.98 18.75
CA LEU A 160 5.05 -4.80 18.09
C LEU A 160 5.54 -3.54 18.78
N ALA A 161 5.89 -2.53 18.00
CA ALA A 161 6.10 -1.19 18.52
C ALA A 161 4.79 -0.65 19.11
N SER A 162 4.83 -0.12 20.33
CA SER A 162 3.63 0.42 21.00
C SER A 162 3.26 1.83 20.54
N HIS A 163 4.18 2.51 19.84
CA HIS A 163 4.00 3.89 19.41
C HIS A 163 4.26 4.06 17.92
N ARG A 164 3.45 4.89 17.28
CA ARG A 164 3.66 5.32 15.92
C ARG A 164 4.74 6.40 15.88
N GLN A 165 5.67 6.27 14.95
CA GLN A 165 6.64 7.32 14.65
C GLN A 165 6.03 8.30 13.64
N THR A 166 6.30 9.59 13.82
CA THR A 166 5.72 10.68 13.01
C THR A 166 6.70 11.29 12.01
N SER A 167 7.96 10.83 12.01
CA SER A 167 9.01 11.27 11.09
C SER A 167 9.60 10.09 10.33
N GLY A 168 10.41 10.40 9.31
CA GLY A 168 11.23 9.41 8.64
C GLY A 168 12.13 8.66 9.63
N ARG A 169 12.30 7.35 9.42
CA ARG A 169 13.15 6.49 10.26
C ARG A 169 13.88 5.43 9.44
N GLU A 170 15.06 5.05 9.90
CA GLU A 170 15.76 3.88 9.38
C GLU A 170 15.08 2.59 9.84
N VAL A 171 14.84 1.70 8.90
CA VAL A 171 14.16 0.43 9.12
C VAL A 171 14.87 -0.68 8.37
N ILE A 172 14.67 -1.89 8.88
CA ILE A 172 15.11 -3.13 8.26
C ILE A 172 13.86 -3.88 7.78
N ASN A 173 13.77 -4.18 6.50
CA ASN A 173 12.82 -5.18 6.04
C ASN A 173 13.45 -6.56 6.08
N VAL A 174 12.73 -7.53 6.63
CA VAL A 174 13.11 -8.94 6.55
C VAL A 174 11.94 -9.73 5.98
N GLY A 175 12.16 -10.39 4.84
CA GLY A 175 11.10 -11.14 4.14
C GLY A 175 11.65 -12.10 3.09
N ALA A 176 10.76 -12.87 2.48
CA ALA A 176 11.05 -13.90 1.48
C ALA A 176 10.43 -13.54 0.10
N PRO A 177 10.89 -12.47 -0.56
CA PRO A 177 10.45 -12.14 -1.90
C PRO A 177 10.73 -13.27 -2.90
N THR A 178 9.86 -13.40 -3.90
CA THR A 178 10.07 -14.33 -5.01
C THR A 178 11.09 -13.79 -6.03
N GLY A 179 11.56 -14.66 -6.94
CA GLY A 179 12.42 -14.26 -8.05
C GLY A 179 13.92 -14.12 -7.72
N PHE A 180 14.37 -14.59 -6.56
CA PHE A 180 15.79 -14.72 -6.22
C PHE A 180 16.25 -16.18 -6.28
N LEU A 181 17.53 -16.40 -6.64
CA LEU A 181 18.13 -17.74 -6.67
C LEU A 181 18.19 -18.37 -5.27
N LYS A 182 18.65 -17.61 -4.28
CA LYS A 182 18.66 -18.01 -2.86
C LYS A 182 17.25 -17.85 -2.28
N LYS A 183 16.46 -18.92 -2.28
CA LYS A 183 15.06 -18.93 -1.81
C LYS A 183 14.99 -18.98 -0.28
N GLY A 184 14.62 -17.86 0.35
CA GLY A 184 14.51 -17.75 1.80
C GLY A 184 14.47 -16.29 2.24
N LEU A 185 14.56 -16.07 3.54
CA LEU A 185 14.59 -14.74 4.14
C LEU A 185 15.78 -13.93 3.64
N ARG A 186 15.52 -12.64 3.44
CA ARG A 186 16.47 -11.64 2.98
C ARG A 186 16.27 -10.39 3.81
N MET A 187 17.35 -9.64 3.98
CA MET A 187 17.36 -8.35 4.66
C MET A 187 17.57 -7.24 3.64
N SER A 188 16.86 -6.13 3.85
CA SER A 188 17.14 -4.84 3.20
C SER A 188 16.99 -3.71 4.21
N VAL A 189 17.69 -2.61 3.96
CA VAL A 189 17.68 -1.42 4.82
C VAL A 189 17.19 -0.25 3.99
N CYS A 190 16.35 0.60 4.58
CA CYS A 190 15.94 1.86 3.97
C CYS A 190 15.39 2.83 5.01
N VAL A 191 15.00 4.01 4.54
CA VAL A 191 14.18 4.96 5.31
C VAL A 191 12.71 4.78 4.96
N GLU A 192 11.88 4.69 5.98
CA GLU A 192 10.42 4.70 5.89
C GLU A 192 9.89 6.05 6.40
N SER A 193 9.04 6.70 5.60
CA SER A 193 8.51 8.03 5.90
C SER A 193 6.98 8.09 5.73
N PRO A 194 6.28 8.93 6.51
CA PRO A 194 4.86 9.20 6.27
C PRO A 194 4.59 9.69 4.85
N LEU A 195 3.46 9.28 4.28
CA LEU A 195 2.94 9.90 3.07
C LEU A 195 2.34 11.26 3.42
N ASN A 196 2.81 12.34 2.77
CA ASN A 196 2.44 13.70 3.17
C ASN A 196 1.28 14.31 2.37
N SER A 197 0.93 13.81 1.18
CA SER A 197 -0.16 14.38 0.39
C SER A 197 -0.43 13.53 -0.85
N PHE A 198 -1.61 12.91 -0.91
CA PHE A 198 -2.17 12.19 -2.07
C PHE A 198 -1.42 10.93 -2.54
N ALA A 199 -2.20 9.88 -2.80
CA ALA A 199 -1.73 8.67 -3.46
C ALA A 199 -2.61 8.41 -4.68
N GLU A 200 -1.99 8.44 -5.86
CA GLU A 200 -2.65 8.38 -7.16
C GLU A 200 -3.24 7.00 -7.50
N HIS A 201 -3.15 6.02 -6.60
CA HIS A 201 -3.52 4.62 -6.87
C HIS A 201 -4.57 4.11 -5.87
N PRO A 202 -5.60 3.36 -6.33
CA PRO A 202 -6.51 2.63 -5.44
C PRO A 202 -5.75 1.75 -4.43
N GLY A 203 -6.22 1.70 -3.18
CA GLY A 203 -5.62 0.84 -2.14
C GLY A 203 -4.46 1.45 -1.35
N VAL A 204 -4.20 2.75 -1.48
CA VAL A 204 -3.31 3.48 -0.56
C VAL A 204 -4.15 4.25 0.45
N PHE A 205 -4.05 3.89 1.73
CA PHE A 205 -4.91 4.40 2.80
C PHE A 205 -4.24 5.50 3.63
N PRO A 206 -5.00 6.31 4.43
CA PRO A 206 -4.50 7.52 5.12
C PRO A 206 -3.30 7.38 6.05
N SER A 207 -2.95 6.16 6.47
CA SER A 207 -1.79 5.90 7.33
C SER A 207 -0.61 5.27 6.62
N ALA A 208 -0.64 5.14 5.29
CA ALA A 208 0.43 4.53 4.53
C ALA A 208 1.78 5.23 4.78
N LEU A 209 2.82 4.42 4.89
CA LEU A 209 4.20 4.85 4.91
C LEU A 209 4.84 4.44 3.59
N HIS A 210 5.74 5.26 3.07
CA HIS A 210 6.44 4.99 1.83
C HIS A 210 7.93 4.75 2.08
N ASN A 211 8.55 3.90 1.28
CA ASN A 211 9.97 3.60 1.37
C ASN A 211 10.55 3.16 0.01
N ARG A 212 11.88 3.02 -0.05
CA ARG A 212 12.64 2.54 -1.22
C ARG A 212 13.55 1.36 -0.88
N CYS A 213 13.11 0.47 0.01
CA CYS A 213 13.89 -0.72 0.37
C CYS A 213 14.26 -1.55 -0.87
N ASN A 214 15.56 -1.80 -1.03
CA ASN A 214 16.11 -2.56 -2.14
C ASN A 214 15.70 -4.03 -2.06
N GLY A 215 15.37 -4.64 -3.19
CA GLY A 215 15.09 -6.07 -3.27
C GLY A 215 13.67 -6.48 -2.85
N LEU A 216 12.81 -5.53 -2.50
CA LEU A 216 11.37 -5.78 -2.42
C LEU A 216 10.83 -6.09 -3.83
N ARG A 217 10.06 -7.18 -3.93
CA ARG A 217 9.52 -7.79 -5.16
C ARG A 217 8.19 -8.48 -4.88
N PRO A 218 7.46 -9.01 -5.90
CA PRO A 218 6.32 -9.88 -5.66
C PRO A 218 6.63 -10.96 -4.61
N GLY A 219 5.70 -11.16 -3.67
CA GLY A 219 5.89 -12.01 -2.49
C GLY A 219 6.52 -11.33 -1.28
N SER A 220 6.86 -10.03 -1.34
CA SER A 220 7.29 -9.28 -0.14
C SER A 220 6.12 -8.83 0.75
N SER A 221 4.89 -8.84 0.23
CA SER A 221 3.68 -8.54 1.00
C SER A 221 3.66 -9.30 2.31
N GLY A 222 3.24 -8.66 3.39
CA GLY A 222 3.21 -9.23 4.73
C GLY A 222 4.55 -9.25 5.47
N SER A 223 5.66 -8.83 4.84
CA SER A 223 6.97 -8.79 5.52
C SER A 223 7.04 -7.60 6.49
N PRO A 224 7.62 -7.78 7.69
CA PRO A 224 7.73 -6.70 8.64
C PRO A 224 8.83 -5.70 8.28
N MET A 225 8.55 -4.43 8.58
CA MET A 225 9.54 -3.37 8.73
C MET A 225 9.89 -3.26 10.21
N LEU A 226 11.15 -3.46 10.52
CA LEU A 226 11.69 -3.51 11.87
C LEU A 226 12.42 -2.21 12.17
N ASP A 227 12.22 -1.67 13.36
CA ASP A 227 13.08 -0.60 13.85
C ASP A 227 14.51 -1.12 13.95
N ARG A 228 15.47 -0.39 13.35
CA ARG A 228 16.89 -0.80 13.27
C ARG A 228 17.53 -1.00 14.64
N ASN A 229 17.05 -0.30 15.66
CA ASN A 229 17.65 -0.31 16.99
C ASN A 229 16.94 -1.25 17.95
N THR A 230 15.61 -1.39 17.83
CA THR A 230 14.81 -2.18 18.80
C THR A 230 14.38 -3.55 18.29
N ASN A 231 14.49 -3.82 16.98
CA ASN A 231 13.95 -5.02 16.32
C ASN A 231 12.41 -5.16 16.45
N GLU A 232 11.71 -4.09 16.84
CA GLU A 232 10.25 -4.10 16.95
C GLU A 232 9.61 -3.94 15.58
N ILE A 233 8.51 -4.65 15.36
CA ILE A 233 7.68 -4.52 14.17
C ILE A 233 7.01 -3.16 14.23
N THR A 234 7.27 -2.35 13.21
CA THR A 234 6.76 -0.99 13.14
C THR A 234 5.68 -0.82 12.07
N SER A 235 5.81 -1.54 10.97
CA SER A 235 4.84 -1.59 9.87
C SER A 235 4.98 -2.90 9.10
N ILE A 236 4.03 -3.19 8.22
CA ILE A 236 4.03 -4.37 7.34
C ILE A 236 3.99 -3.92 5.89
N ILE A 237 4.87 -4.48 5.05
CA ILE A 237 4.85 -4.24 3.61
C ILE A 237 3.51 -4.69 3.03
N SER A 238 2.82 -3.78 2.36
CA SER A 238 1.58 -4.04 1.64
C SER A 238 1.84 -4.13 0.14
N LYS A 239 2.50 -3.11 -0.41
CA LYS A 239 2.70 -2.99 -1.85
C LYS A 239 4.17 -2.74 -2.12
N VAL A 240 4.70 -3.39 -3.13
CA VAL A 240 6.04 -3.10 -3.63
C VAL A 240 5.94 -2.19 -4.84
N ALA A 241 6.95 -1.34 -5.04
CA ALA A 241 7.09 -0.60 -6.27
C ALA A 241 7.07 -1.61 -7.43
N SER A 242 6.13 -1.45 -8.35
CA SER A 242 6.16 -2.18 -9.61
C SER A 242 7.51 -1.85 -10.23
N ALA A 243 8.32 -2.86 -10.59
CA ALA A 243 9.50 -2.61 -11.40
C ALA A 243 9.01 -2.03 -12.73
N ILE A 244 8.95 -0.70 -12.81
CA ILE A 244 8.51 0.00 -14.01
C ILE A 244 9.47 -0.46 -15.11
N GLN A 245 8.96 -1.26 -16.06
CA GLN A 245 9.72 -1.64 -17.25
C GLN A 245 10.27 -0.35 -17.87
N LYS A 246 11.52 -0.38 -18.35
CA LYS A 246 12.23 0.79 -18.92
C LYS A 246 11.38 1.59 -19.90
N ASP A 247 10.46 0.91 -20.57
CA ASP A 247 9.54 1.37 -21.59
C ASP A 247 8.52 2.38 -21.01
N ILE A 248 8.03 2.12 -19.78
CA ILE A 248 7.16 3.04 -19.03
C ILE A 248 8.00 4.16 -18.37
N LEU A 249 9.26 3.91 -17.98
CA LEU A 249 10.17 4.96 -17.47
C LEU A 249 10.48 6.03 -18.54
N ASN A 250 10.55 5.65 -19.82
CA ASN A 250 10.78 6.60 -20.92
C ASN A 250 9.59 7.54 -21.16
N SER A 251 8.37 7.13 -20.78
CA SER A 251 7.17 7.98 -20.81
C SER A 251 6.87 8.65 -19.46
N CYS A 252 7.44 8.16 -18.36
CA CYS A 252 7.35 8.72 -17.00
C CYS A 252 8.44 9.79 -16.74
N GLN A 253 8.25 11.00 -17.26
CA GLN A 253 8.96 12.16 -16.71
C GLN A 253 8.01 12.94 -15.79
N ASN A 254 8.23 12.80 -14.47
CA ASN A 254 7.68 13.60 -13.37
C ASN A 254 6.14 13.67 -13.20
N ASN A 255 5.40 12.55 -13.17
CA ASN A 255 3.97 12.55 -12.74
C ASN A 255 3.76 11.88 -11.37
N SER A 256 2.70 12.28 -10.65
CA SER A 256 2.34 11.79 -9.30
C SER A 256 2.07 10.28 -9.22
N ALA A 257 1.65 9.63 -10.32
CA ALA A 257 1.37 8.19 -10.43
C ALA A 257 2.64 7.40 -10.58
N CYS A 258 3.55 7.88 -11.42
CA CYS A 258 4.89 7.35 -11.57
C CYS A 258 5.65 7.56 -10.25
N GLU A 259 5.47 8.69 -9.55
CA GLU A 259 5.99 8.85 -8.18
C GLU A 259 5.38 7.82 -7.23
N ALA A 260 4.06 7.64 -7.23
CA ALA A 260 3.42 6.64 -6.38
C ALA A 260 3.89 5.21 -6.68
N ALA A 261 4.09 4.86 -7.96
CA ALA A 261 4.60 3.56 -8.40
C ALA A 261 6.10 3.35 -8.14
N LYS A 262 6.86 4.43 -7.86
CA LYS A 262 8.29 4.37 -7.51
C LYS A 262 8.55 3.97 -6.06
N PHE A 263 7.53 3.94 -5.20
CA PHE A 263 7.68 3.61 -3.79
C PHE A 263 7.07 2.26 -3.44
N ASN A 264 7.65 1.63 -2.43
CA ASN A 264 6.97 0.57 -1.69
C ASN A 264 6.11 1.22 -0.60
N TYR A 265 5.00 0.57 -0.26
CA TYR A 265 4.10 1.00 0.80
C TYR A 265 4.02 -0.03 1.90
N SER A 266 4.00 0.47 3.12
CA SER A 266 3.77 -0.29 4.33
C SER A 266 2.70 0.38 5.19
N TYR A 267 2.07 -0.41 6.06
CA TYR A 267 1.07 0.10 6.99
C TYR A 267 1.54 -0.05 8.44
N PRO A 268 1.43 1.02 9.26
CA PRO A 268 1.81 0.99 10.66
C PRO A 268 1.10 -0.13 11.42
N ALA A 269 1.86 -0.91 12.18
CA ALA A 269 1.33 -2.05 12.93
C ALA A 269 1.06 -1.72 14.41
N ASN A 270 1.39 -0.52 14.87
CA ASN A 270 1.35 -0.15 16.29
C ASN A 270 -0.05 -0.25 16.91
N ASP A 271 -1.12 0.00 16.15
CA ASP A 271 -2.48 -0.05 16.71
C ASP A 271 -2.93 -1.48 17.05
N VAL A 272 -2.30 -2.48 16.42
CA VAL A 272 -2.50 -3.90 16.72
C VAL A 272 -2.06 -4.22 18.17
N TYR A 273 -1.06 -3.50 18.69
CA TYR A 273 -0.58 -3.66 20.07
C TYR A 273 -1.71 -3.57 21.10
N TYR A 274 -2.64 -2.62 20.92
CA TYR A 274 -3.73 -2.33 21.86
C TYR A 274 -4.89 -3.33 21.79
N CYS A 275 -4.81 -4.31 20.89
CA CYS A 275 -5.81 -5.36 20.72
C CYS A 275 -5.41 -6.68 21.40
N PHE A 276 -4.25 -6.76 22.05
CA PHE A 276 -3.84 -7.95 22.82
C PHE A 276 -4.01 -7.72 24.32
N VAL A 277 -4.73 -8.63 24.98
CA VAL A 277 -4.91 -8.64 26.44
C VAL A 277 -4.45 -9.99 26.98
N ASP A 278 -3.42 -9.96 27.82
CA ASP A 278 -2.81 -11.16 28.43
C ASP A 278 -2.50 -12.29 27.42
N GLY A 279 -2.12 -11.90 26.21
CA GLY A 279 -1.73 -12.79 25.13
C GLY A 279 -2.84 -13.32 24.25
N VAL A 280 -4.03 -12.75 24.35
CA VAL A 280 -5.18 -13.09 23.51
C VAL A 280 -5.63 -11.87 22.71
N PHE A 281 -5.88 -12.07 21.41
CA PHE A 281 -6.46 -11.04 20.56
C PHE A 281 -7.91 -10.77 20.97
N ARG A 282 -8.24 -9.50 21.20
CA ARG A 282 -9.57 -9.04 21.59
C ARG A 282 -9.94 -7.76 20.84
N ASN A 283 -10.91 -7.89 19.93
CA ASN A 283 -11.46 -6.77 19.17
C ASN A 283 -12.63 -6.07 19.87
N ASP A 284 -13.08 -6.58 21.01
CA ASP A 284 -14.21 -6.09 21.80
C ASP A 284 -13.79 -5.14 22.93
N THR A 285 -12.50 -4.82 23.04
CA THR A 285 -12.00 -3.89 24.07
C THR A 285 -12.15 -2.43 23.63
N PRO A 286 -12.26 -1.49 24.58
CA PRO A 286 -12.26 -0.05 24.28
C PRO A 286 -10.95 0.44 23.64
N THR A 287 -9.84 -0.25 23.90
CA THR A 287 -8.51 0.11 23.38
C THR A 287 -8.27 -0.40 21.97
N CYS A 288 -8.97 -1.46 21.54
CA CYS A 288 -8.82 -2.01 20.20
C CYS A 288 -9.70 -1.28 19.19
N GLN A 289 -9.04 -0.60 18.24
CA GLN A 289 -9.69 0.13 17.15
C GLN A 289 -9.96 -0.72 15.91
N LEU A 290 -9.53 -2.00 15.91
CA LEU A 290 -9.70 -2.91 14.77
C LEU A 290 -11.13 -3.48 14.78
N LYS A 291 -12.00 -2.88 13.97
CA LYS A 291 -13.42 -3.26 13.82
C LYS A 291 -13.66 -3.84 12.43
N ALA A 292 -14.80 -4.51 12.27
CA ALA A 292 -15.28 -4.85 10.94
C ALA A 292 -15.95 -3.64 10.31
N VAL A 293 -15.81 -3.54 8.99
CA VAL A 293 -16.51 -2.61 8.11
C VAL A 293 -16.66 -3.35 6.78
N ASP A 294 -17.81 -3.23 6.13
CA ASP A 294 -17.99 -3.84 4.82
C ASP A 294 -18.64 -2.82 3.90
N ILE A 295 -17.79 -2.05 3.22
CA ILE A 295 -18.19 -1.21 2.10
C ILE A 295 -17.88 -2.01 0.84
N THR A 296 -18.93 -2.43 0.15
CA THR A 296 -18.79 -3.16 -1.12
C THR A 296 -19.13 -2.22 -2.27
N LEU A 297 -18.20 -2.12 -3.21
CA LEU A 297 -18.40 -1.47 -4.50
C LEU A 297 -18.84 -2.53 -5.52
N ASP A 298 -19.84 -2.22 -6.33
CA ASP A 298 -20.27 -3.10 -7.42
C ASP A 298 -19.11 -3.30 -8.41
N GLU A 299 -18.79 -4.56 -8.72
CA GLU A 299 -17.79 -4.91 -9.72
C GLU A 299 -18.37 -4.71 -11.13
N PRO A 300 -17.58 -4.20 -12.10
CA PRO A 300 -16.17 -3.81 -12.00
C PRO A 300 -15.97 -2.46 -11.29
N TRP A 301 -15.00 -2.38 -10.38
CA TRP A 301 -14.65 -1.15 -9.67
C TRP A 301 -14.08 -0.09 -10.65
N ASN A 302 -14.94 0.75 -11.23
CA ASN A 302 -14.56 1.81 -12.16
C ASN A 302 -13.99 3.05 -11.41
N LEU A 303 -13.01 2.81 -10.54
CA LEU A 303 -12.35 3.84 -9.73
C LEU A 303 -11.27 4.53 -10.56
N LYS A 304 -11.66 5.56 -11.31
CA LYS A 304 -10.75 6.28 -12.22
C LYS A 304 -9.77 7.17 -11.42
N PRO A 305 -8.45 6.99 -11.55
CA PRO A 305 -7.48 7.82 -10.83
C PRO A 305 -7.43 9.27 -11.34
N TYR A 306 -7.95 9.53 -12.54
CA TYR A 306 -8.02 10.87 -13.14
C TYR A 306 -9.45 11.19 -13.56
N VAL A 307 -9.85 12.44 -13.28
CA VAL A 307 -11.13 13.00 -13.70
C VAL A 307 -10.90 14.38 -14.29
N HIS A 308 -11.80 14.79 -15.19
CA HIS A 308 -11.61 15.99 -16.00
C HIS A 308 -12.82 16.88 -15.89
N LEU A 309 -12.57 18.19 -15.79
CA LEU A 309 -13.57 19.18 -16.12
C LEU A 309 -14.07 18.93 -17.56
N GLN A 310 -15.37 19.00 -17.77
CA GLN A 310 -16.00 18.81 -19.07
C GLN A 310 -16.48 20.16 -19.62
N ARG A 311 -16.72 20.21 -20.92
CA ARG A 311 -17.42 21.34 -21.57
C ARG A 311 -18.77 20.83 -22.03
N ASP A 312 -19.83 21.55 -21.70
CA ASP A 312 -21.17 21.24 -22.20
C ASP A 312 -21.38 21.77 -23.63
N ALA A 313 -22.57 21.53 -24.19
CA ALA A 313 -22.93 21.98 -25.54
C ALA A 313 -22.95 23.52 -25.70
N ALA A 314 -22.97 24.27 -24.60
CA ALA A 314 -22.89 25.73 -24.57
C ALA A 314 -21.47 26.24 -24.28
N ASP A 315 -20.46 25.36 -24.34
CA ASP A 315 -19.06 25.62 -24.03
C ASP A 315 -18.80 26.05 -22.56
N GLN A 316 -19.73 25.76 -21.65
CA GLN A 316 -19.54 26.01 -20.22
C GLN A 316 -18.81 24.86 -19.55
N ILE A 317 -17.96 25.18 -18.59
CA ILE A 317 -17.20 24.19 -17.83
C ILE A 317 -18.11 23.52 -16.79
N THR A 318 -18.30 22.22 -16.93
CA THR A 318 -19.00 21.37 -15.96
C THR A 318 -18.01 20.52 -15.17
N ARG A 319 -18.31 20.29 -13.89
CA ARG A 319 -17.46 19.48 -13.01
C ARG A 319 -17.87 18.01 -13.10
N PRO A 320 -16.90 17.08 -13.17
CA PRO A 320 -17.22 15.67 -13.00
C PRO A 320 -17.75 15.46 -11.57
N THR A 321 -18.58 14.44 -11.40
CA THR A 321 -19.08 14.03 -10.11
C THR A 321 -18.41 12.73 -9.67
N TRP A 322 -18.50 12.41 -8.38
CA TRP A 322 -18.02 11.13 -7.85
C TRP A 322 -18.76 9.93 -8.46
N ASN A 323 -20.06 10.07 -8.76
CA ASN A 323 -20.92 9.04 -9.34
C ASN A 323 -20.64 7.64 -8.76
N LEU A 324 -20.62 7.52 -7.43
CA LEU A 324 -20.20 6.31 -6.74
C LEU A 324 -21.39 5.63 -6.09
N ARG A 325 -21.69 4.41 -6.54
CA ARG A 325 -22.65 3.50 -5.91
C ARG A 325 -21.92 2.46 -5.06
N PHE A 326 -22.46 2.16 -3.89
CA PHE A 326 -21.90 1.17 -2.98
C PHE A 326 -22.99 0.59 -2.08
N SER A 327 -22.67 -0.51 -1.42
CA SER A 327 -23.45 -1.04 -0.31
C SER A 327 -22.61 -1.00 0.96
N ILE A 328 -23.28 -0.83 2.10
CA ILE A 328 -22.67 -0.80 3.42
C ILE A 328 -23.64 -1.42 4.42
N GLN A 329 -23.13 -2.16 5.41
CA GLN A 329 -23.97 -2.85 6.40
C GLN A 329 -24.60 -1.89 7.42
N GLU A 330 -23.93 -0.78 7.72
CA GLU A 330 -24.46 0.25 8.59
C GLU A 330 -25.71 0.90 7.98
N PRO A 331 -26.77 1.18 8.77
CA PRO A 331 -28.02 1.77 8.27
C PRO A 331 -27.85 3.20 7.72
N PHE A 332 -26.77 3.88 8.11
CA PHE A 332 -26.43 5.20 7.59
C PHE A 332 -24.95 5.27 7.20
N TYR A 333 -24.63 6.20 6.31
CA TYR A 333 -23.25 6.57 6.00
C TYR A 333 -23.05 8.08 6.09
N ARG A 334 -21.79 8.47 6.29
CA ARG A 334 -21.32 9.85 6.15
C ARG A 334 -20.13 9.87 5.21
N PHE A 335 -20.00 10.96 4.48
CA PHE A 335 -18.87 11.15 3.59
C PHE A 335 -18.39 12.60 3.59
N LYS A 336 -17.19 12.80 3.05
CA LYS A 336 -16.64 14.11 2.73
C LYS A 336 -15.63 14.01 1.59
N ALA A 337 -15.43 15.12 0.89
CA ALA A 337 -14.34 15.28 -0.06
C ALA A 337 -13.27 16.20 0.54
N VAL A 338 -12.00 15.82 0.39
CA VAL A 338 -10.83 16.55 0.90
C VAL A 338 -9.73 16.53 -0.15
N ASN A 339 -8.74 17.42 -0.05
CA ASN A 339 -7.60 17.44 -0.98
C ASN A 339 -6.40 16.64 -0.45
N ASP A 340 -6.40 16.34 0.86
CA ASP A 340 -5.35 15.60 1.56
C ASP A 340 -5.93 14.32 2.17
N LEU A 341 -5.32 13.19 1.86
CA LEU A 341 -5.73 11.87 2.36
C LEU A 341 -5.76 11.82 3.91
N SER A 342 -4.86 12.53 4.58
CA SER A 342 -4.80 12.58 6.05
C SER A 342 -6.02 13.27 6.67
N ASP A 343 -6.71 14.14 5.94
CA ASP A 343 -7.92 14.79 6.43
C ASP A 343 -9.08 13.80 6.56
N CYS A 344 -9.08 12.66 5.87
CA CYS A 344 -10.07 11.59 6.08
C CYS A 344 -10.11 11.10 7.54
N ALA A 345 -9.00 11.17 8.27
CA ALA A 345 -8.93 10.77 9.67
C ALA A 345 -9.45 11.85 10.65
N ARG A 346 -9.90 13.02 10.17
CA ARG A 346 -10.42 14.12 10.99
C ARG A 346 -11.94 14.08 11.08
N THR A 347 -12.50 14.39 12.26
CA THR A 347 -13.96 14.42 12.48
C THR A 347 -14.66 15.52 11.69
N HIS A 348 -14.01 16.66 11.47
CA HIS A 348 -14.60 17.82 10.80
C HIS A 348 -14.82 17.59 9.30
N GLY A 349 -15.93 18.13 8.78
CA GLY A 349 -16.25 18.16 7.35
C GLY A 349 -17.06 16.97 6.82
N TYR A 350 -17.31 15.95 7.64
CA TYR A 350 -18.26 14.88 7.30
C TYR A 350 -19.67 15.45 7.21
N GLN A 351 -20.37 15.11 6.13
CA GLN A 351 -21.75 15.54 5.91
C GLN A 351 -22.70 14.89 6.91
N VAL A 352 -23.93 15.42 6.97
CA VAL A 352 -25.03 14.79 7.71
C VAL A 352 -25.23 13.35 7.20
N ALA A 353 -25.66 12.47 8.10
CA ALA A 353 -25.84 11.08 7.76
C ALA A 353 -26.94 10.89 6.70
N ALA A 354 -26.65 10.08 5.70
CA ALA A 354 -27.60 9.63 4.68
C ALA A 354 -27.96 8.16 4.94
N GLY A 355 -29.18 7.75 4.58
CA GLY A 355 -29.58 6.35 4.65
C GLY A 355 -28.78 5.50 3.67
N SER A 356 -28.40 4.30 4.07
CA SER A 356 -27.56 3.40 3.27
C SER A 356 -28.32 2.58 2.22
N ASP A 357 -29.66 2.62 2.24
CA ASP A 357 -30.49 2.01 1.20
C ASP A 357 -30.17 2.69 -0.15
N GLU A 358 -29.65 1.91 -1.10
CA GLU A 358 -29.17 2.40 -2.41
C GLU A 358 -28.10 3.52 -2.31
N ALA A 359 -27.12 3.36 -1.41
CA ALA A 359 -26.10 4.38 -1.17
C ALA A 359 -25.41 4.87 -2.46
N TYR A 360 -25.48 6.19 -2.67
CA TYR A 360 -25.03 6.85 -3.89
C TYR A 360 -24.47 8.25 -3.58
N ILE A 361 -23.25 8.52 -4.02
CA ILE A 361 -22.60 9.82 -3.89
C ILE A 361 -22.35 10.40 -5.28
N ASP A 362 -23.07 11.49 -5.59
CA ASP A 362 -23.02 12.17 -6.88
C ASP A 362 -22.74 13.68 -6.73
N GLN A 363 -21.76 14.00 -5.89
CA GLN A 363 -21.35 15.38 -5.68
C GLN A 363 -20.24 15.79 -6.66
N PRO A 364 -20.22 17.06 -7.11
CA PRO A 364 -19.14 17.57 -7.94
C PRO A 364 -17.78 17.47 -7.26
N ILE A 365 -16.76 17.10 -8.02
CA ILE A 365 -15.35 17.07 -7.61
C ILE A 365 -14.73 18.45 -7.90
N GLY A 366 -14.00 19.05 -6.96
CA GLY A 366 -13.41 20.39 -7.13
C GLY A 366 -14.06 21.48 -6.26
N PRO A 367 -13.81 22.78 -6.55
CA PRO A 367 -13.46 23.34 -7.86
C PRO A 367 -11.95 23.44 -8.17
N ALA A 368 -11.07 23.26 -7.19
CA ALA A 368 -9.63 23.35 -7.42
C ALA A 368 -9.13 22.15 -8.24
N LEU A 369 -8.26 22.40 -9.22
CA LEU A 369 -7.51 21.33 -9.88
C LEU A 369 -6.58 20.63 -8.89
N GLY A 370 -6.20 19.40 -9.21
CA GLY A 370 -5.28 18.61 -8.41
C GLY A 370 -5.95 17.49 -7.63
N PRO A 371 -5.36 17.05 -6.52
CA PRO A 371 -5.81 15.87 -5.79
C PRO A 371 -7.12 16.11 -5.04
N HIS A 372 -8.02 15.14 -5.13
CA HIS A 372 -9.25 15.02 -4.35
C HIS A 372 -9.38 13.61 -3.80
N VAL A 373 -9.92 13.48 -2.60
CA VAL A 373 -10.13 12.21 -1.91
C VAL A 373 -11.54 12.20 -1.35
N LEU A 374 -12.33 11.19 -1.73
CA LEU A 374 -13.61 10.87 -1.13
C LEU A 374 -13.39 9.94 0.06
N CYS A 375 -13.83 10.37 1.24
CA CYS A 375 -13.78 9.61 2.48
C CYS A 375 -15.20 9.14 2.83
N ILE A 376 -15.43 7.83 3.01
CA ILE A 376 -16.75 7.25 3.35
C ILE A 376 -16.64 6.40 4.61
N LEU A 377 -17.61 6.53 5.52
CA LEU A 377 -17.75 5.69 6.70
C LEU A 377 -19.22 5.37 6.98
N GLY A 378 -19.46 4.22 7.61
CA GLY A 378 -20.77 3.80 8.12
C GLY A 378 -21.01 4.28 9.55
N VAL A 379 -22.27 4.58 9.88
CA VAL A 379 -22.72 4.86 11.25
C VAL A 379 -24.05 4.15 11.55
N GLN A 380 -24.18 3.69 12.78
CA GLN A 380 -25.36 2.97 13.27
C GLN A 380 -26.55 3.90 13.54
N LYS A 381 -26.30 5.19 13.79
CA LYS A 381 -27.33 6.21 14.02
C LYS A 381 -26.95 7.51 13.31
N ALA A 382 -27.94 8.25 12.84
CA ALA A 382 -27.73 9.50 12.11
C ALA A 382 -26.90 10.53 12.90
N GLU A 383 -27.04 10.59 14.22
CA GLU A 383 -26.34 11.51 15.13
C GLU A 383 -25.12 10.89 15.81
N GLN A 384 -24.71 9.67 15.42
CA GLN A 384 -23.58 8.98 16.06
C GLN A 384 -22.30 9.86 16.00
N PRO A 385 -21.60 10.05 17.13
CA PRO A 385 -20.29 10.69 17.14
C PRO A 385 -19.26 9.86 16.37
N LEU A 386 -18.41 10.52 15.59
CA LEU A 386 -17.30 9.86 14.89
C LEU A 386 -16.19 9.54 15.88
N THR A 387 -15.96 8.25 16.11
CA THR A 387 -14.89 7.74 16.97
C THR A 387 -13.60 7.51 16.18
N GLU A 388 -12.49 7.35 16.88
CA GLU A 388 -11.21 7.02 16.25
C GLU A 388 -11.27 5.68 15.48
N ALA A 389 -11.95 4.66 16.02
CA ALA A 389 -12.22 3.40 15.31
C ALA A 389 -12.90 3.62 13.96
N LEU A 390 -13.94 4.47 13.90
CA LEU A 390 -14.63 4.74 12.64
C LEU A 390 -13.72 5.44 11.64
N LEU A 391 -13.00 6.46 12.09
CA LEU A 391 -12.11 7.26 11.23
C LEU A 391 -10.92 6.45 10.69
N ARG A 392 -10.53 5.38 11.39
CA ARG A 392 -9.46 4.46 10.94
C ARG A 392 -9.93 3.41 9.93
N ASN A 393 -11.22 3.15 9.84
CA ASN A 393 -11.79 2.22 8.86
C ASN A 393 -12.48 2.94 7.69
N VAL A 394 -12.13 4.22 7.48
CA VAL A 394 -12.67 5.03 6.38
C VAL A 394 -12.25 4.42 5.05
N PHE A 395 -13.23 4.21 4.18
CA PHE A 395 -12.97 3.94 2.77
C PHE A 395 -12.51 5.22 2.09
N THR A 396 -11.46 5.13 1.28
CA THR A 396 -10.88 6.27 0.56
C THR A 396 -10.80 5.99 -0.93
N HIS A 397 -11.35 6.90 -1.74
CA HIS A 397 -11.17 6.91 -3.19
C HIS A 397 -10.53 8.24 -3.62
N SER A 398 -9.33 8.15 -4.18
CA SER A 398 -8.55 9.30 -4.62
C SER A 398 -8.67 9.50 -6.14
N VAL A 399 -8.81 10.76 -6.57
CA VAL A 399 -8.82 11.18 -7.97
C VAL A 399 -8.01 12.45 -8.15
N PHE A 400 -7.42 12.63 -9.32
CA PHE A 400 -6.76 13.88 -9.69
C PHE A 400 -7.62 14.64 -10.71
N LEU A 401 -8.16 15.80 -10.29
CA LEU A 401 -8.99 16.67 -11.13
C LEU A 401 -8.11 17.54 -12.03
N THR A 402 -8.39 17.52 -13.33
CA THR A 402 -7.64 18.29 -14.33
C THR A 402 -8.54 19.19 -15.16
N ASN A 403 -7.93 20.14 -15.87
CA ASN A 403 -8.62 20.99 -16.85
C ASN A 403 -9.32 20.17 -17.94
N PRO A 404 -10.29 20.76 -18.66
CA PRO A 404 -10.83 20.13 -19.86
C PRO A 404 -9.70 19.83 -20.84
N ALA A 405 -9.82 18.73 -21.58
CA ALA A 405 -8.88 18.43 -22.64
C ALA A 405 -8.84 19.58 -23.67
N PRO A 406 -7.66 19.93 -24.19
CA PRO A 406 -7.57 20.90 -25.28
C PRO A 406 -8.29 20.36 -26.53
N ALA A 407 -8.92 21.24 -27.31
CA ALA A 407 -9.53 20.87 -28.58
C ALA A 407 -8.46 20.85 -29.69
N PRO A 408 -8.26 19.74 -30.44
CA PRO A 408 -7.48 19.78 -31.66
C PRO A 408 -8.17 20.64 -32.72
N GLN A 409 -7.34 21.25 -33.56
CA GLN A 409 -7.76 22.13 -34.64
C GLN A 409 -7.44 21.44 -35.97
N LEU A 410 -8.47 21.06 -36.72
CA LEU A 410 -8.32 20.37 -38.00
C LEU A 410 -7.67 21.30 -39.03
N LYS A 411 -6.36 21.15 -39.26
CA LYS A 411 -5.62 21.90 -40.29
C LYS A 411 -5.65 21.14 -41.60
N HIS A 412 -6.59 21.50 -42.48
CA HIS A 412 -6.89 20.87 -43.77
C HIS A 412 -7.62 19.54 -43.60
N ARG A 413 -8.56 19.24 -44.51
CA ARG A 413 -9.60 18.19 -44.39
C ARG A 413 -9.11 16.77 -44.00
N TYR A 414 -7.80 16.50 -44.10
CA TYR A 414 -7.20 15.17 -43.87
C TYR A 414 -5.90 15.23 -43.05
N HIS A 415 -5.59 16.38 -42.45
CA HIS A 415 -4.41 16.55 -41.59
C HIS A 415 -4.83 17.10 -40.23
N ILE A 416 -4.65 16.28 -39.20
CA ILE A 416 -4.97 16.66 -37.84
C ILE A 416 -3.74 17.27 -37.22
N ALA A 417 -3.83 18.56 -36.91
CA ALA A 417 -2.79 19.27 -36.18
C ALA A 417 -3.37 19.81 -34.87
N TRP A 418 -2.48 20.18 -33.97
CA TRP A 418 -2.86 20.85 -32.75
C TRP A 418 -2.38 22.29 -32.88
N GLU A 419 -3.31 23.25 -32.94
CA GLU A 419 -2.92 24.66 -32.86
C GLU A 419 -2.69 25.04 -31.41
N ASN A 420 -1.52 25.64 -31.18
CA ASN A 420 -1.02 26.15 -29.92
C ASN A 420 -0.54 25.07 -28.94
N GLN A 421 0.77 25.11 -28.71
CA GLN A 421 1.38 24.57 -27.50
C GLN A 421 0.71 25.25 -26.31
N HIS A 422 -0.26 24.60 -25.69
CA HIS A 422 -0.61 24.99 -24.33
C HIS A 422 0.66 24.81 -23.50
N ASN A 423 1.23 25.91 -22.97
CA ASN A 423 2.49 25.89 -22.21
C ASN A 423 2.52 24.87 -21.03
N GLY A 424 1.36 24.33 -20.65
CA GLY A 424 1.22 23.25 -19.68
C GLY A 424 1.22 21.83 -20.25
N PHE A 425 0.94 21.58 -21.53
CA PHE A 425 0.80 20.24 -22.12
C PHE A 425 1.83 20.02 -23.23
N ASN A 426 3.01 19.51 -22.86
CA ASN A 426 4.18 19.46 -23.73
C ASN A 426 4.34 18.16 -24.53
N ARG A 427 3.47 17.14 -24.35
CA ARG A 427 3.64 15.84 -25.02
C ARG A 427 2.32 15.24 -25.52
N HIS A 428 2.29 15.13 -26.85
CA HIS A 428 1.71 14.17 -27.79
C HIS A 428 0.47 13.35 -27.45
N TYR A 429 -0.30 13.17 -28.51
CA TYR A 429 -1.69 12.78 -28.53
C TYR A 429 -1.80 11.30 -28.81
N TYR A 430 -2.34 10.58 -27.86
CA TYR A 430 -2.52 9.16 -28.00
C TYR A 430 -3.78 8.89 -28.80
N TYR A 431 -3.68 8.21 -29.94
CA TYR A 431 -4.85 7.98 -30.78
C TYR A 431 -5.08 6.53 -31.18
N SER A 432 -6.36 6.21 -31.35
CA SER A 432 -6.88 5.01 -32.01
C SER A 432 -7.82 5.48 -33.13
N VAL A 433 -7.62 4.97 -34.34
CA VAL A 433 -8.50 5.17 -35.50
C VAL A 433 -9.29 3.88 -35.68
N ASN A 434 -10.62 3.96 -35.62
CA ASN A 434 -11.48 2.80 -35.91
C ASN A 434 -12.46 3.12 -37.05
N PRO A 435 -12.66 2.18 -37.99
CA PRO A 435 -13.54 2.36 -39.16
C PRO A 435 -15.05 2.36 -38.82
N ALA A 436 -15.42 2.48 -37.54
CA ALA A 436 -16.80 2.46 -37.09
C ALA A 436 -17.13 3.66 -36.18
N ILE A 437 -18.28 4.28 -36.44
CA ILE A 437 -18.86 5.38 -35.66
C ILE A 437 -19.24 4.93 -34.22
N SER A 438 -19.28 3.63 -33.95
CA SER A 438 -19.73 3.05 -32.68
C SER A 438 -18.60 2.60 -31.73
N THR A 439 -17.34 2.88 -32.04
CA THR A 439 -16.23 2.42 -31.18
C THR A 439 -16.05 3.36 -29.98
N LEU A 440 -16.20 2.80 -28.78
CA LEU A 440 -15.90 3.48 -27.52
C LEU A 440 -14.39 3.68 -27.38
N CYS A 441 -13.98 4.93 -27.11
CA CYS A 441 -12.64 5.23 -26.67
C CYS A 441 -12.41 4.57 -25.31
N GLY A 442 -11.36 3.76 -25.18
CA GLY A 442 -10.95 3.22 -23.88
C GLY A 442 -10.26 4.27 -23.02
N ASP A 443 -9.83 3.87 -21.83
CA ASP A 443 -9.15 4.74 -20.86
C ASP A 443 -7.68 5.01 -21.24
N ILE A 444 -6.97 5.80 -20.43
CA ILE A 444 -5.62 6.28 -20.75
C ILE A 444 -4.58 5.15 -20.94
N ASP A 445 -4.88 3.95 -20.45
CA ASP A 445 -4.00 2.77 -20.48
C ASP A 445 -4.41 1.78 -21.58
N ASP A 446 -5.42 2.10 -22.39
CA ASP A 446 -5.83 1.33 -23.56
C ASP A 446 -4.67 1.20 -24.56
N ASP A 447 -4.35 -0.04 -24.94
CA ASP A 447 -3.20 -0.39 -25.76
C ASP A 447 -3.32 0.08 -27.22
N ARG A 448 -4.52 0.46 -27.66
CA ARG A 448 -4.78 1.00 -28.99
C ARG A 448 -4.25 2.42 -29.16
N TYR A 449 -3.89 3.09 -28.07
CA TYR A 449 -3.40 4.45 -28.06
C TYR A 449 -1.94 4.56 -28.50
N THR A 450 -1.71 5.29 -29.60
CA THR A 450 -0.38 5.50 -30.16
C THR A 450 0.09 6.95 -30.04
N LEU A 451 1.35 7.16 -29.64
CA LEU A 451 1.93 8.49 -29.44
C LEU A 451 2.08 9.24 -30.77
N ALA A 452 1.33 10.33 -30.97
CA ALA A 452 1.49 11.20 -32.15
C ALA A 452 2.54 12.30 -31.91
N THR A 453 3.73 12.15 -32.49
CA THR A 453 4.81 13.17 -32.43
C THR A 453 4.60 14.34 -33.37
N ASP A 454 3.88 14.10 -34.45
CA ASP A 454 3.61 15.04 -35.53
C ASP A 454 2.11 15.04 -35.88
N GLY A 455 1.71 15.82 -36.89
CA GLY A 455 0.34 15.78 -37.40
C GLY A 455 -0.01 14.42 -38.02
N ILE A 456 -1.27 14.02 -37.87
CA ILE A 456 -1.77 12.73 -38.39
C ILE A 456 -2.40 12.97 -39.76
N PHE A 457 -2.05 12.15 -40.73
CA PHE A 457 -2.71 12.09 -42.04
C PHE A 457 -3.72 10.95 -42.05
N LEU A 458 -4.94 11.23 -42.52
CA LEU A 458 -5.99 10.23 -42.66
C LEU A 458 -6.19 9.88 -44.13
N ASP A 459 -6.35 8.60 -44.44
CA ASP A 459 -6.78 8.18 -45.77
C ASP A 459 -8.30 8.41 -45.91
N ILE A 460 -8.70 9.00 -47.04
CA ILE A 460 -10.10 9.26 -47.38
C ILE A 460 -10.89 7.94 -47.44
N ALA A 461 -10.24 6.85 -47.89
CA ALA A 461 -10.85 5.53 -48.00
C ALA A 461 -11.25 4.91 -46.64
N GLU A 462 -10.69 5.42 -45.54
CA GLU A 462 -10.94 4.91 -44.18
C GLU A 462 -12.09 5.66 -43.47
N LEU A 463 -12.57 6.76 -44.06
CA LEU A 463 -13.62 7.59 -43.47
C LEU A 463 -15.02 6.94 -43.63
N PRO A 464 -15.94 7.09 -42.66
CA PRO A 464 -15.81 7.87 -41.42
C PRO A 464 -15.03 7.13 -40.33
N ILE A 465 -14.22 7.88 -39.59
CA ILE A 465 -13.47 7.34 -38.45
C ILE A 465 -13.87 7.99 -37.14
N THR A 466 -13.69 7.24 -36.06
CA THR A 466 -13.66 7.78 -34.70
C THR A 466 -12.21 7.95 -34.28
N LEU A 467 -11.80 9.18 -33.96
CA LEU A 467 -10.51 9.53 -33.40
C LEU A 467 -10.66 9.71 -31.88
N CYS A 468 -9.99 8.86 -31.13
CA CYS A 468 -9.80 9.06 -29.70
C CYS A 468 -8.49 9.82 -29.47
N SER A 469 -8.44 10.85 -28.61
CA SER A 469 -7.19 11.58 -28.34
C SER A 469 -7.08 12.14 -26.92
N TYR A 470 -5.87 12.13 -26.34
CA TYR A 470 -5.59 12.82 -25.08
C TYR A 470 -4.12 13.29 -25.03
N ALA A 471 -3.81 14.32 -24.25
CA ALA A 471 -2.47 14.90 -24.10
C ALA A 471 -1.88 14.65 -22.71
N ARG A 472 -0.55 14.78 -22.53
CA ARG A 472 0.11 14.77 -21.21
C ARG A 472 0.87 16.06 -20.93
N ASN A 473 0.86 16.52 -19.68
CA ASN A 473 1.68 17.65 -19.24
C ASN A 473 3.17 17.29 -19.07
N SER A 474 4.02 18.30 -18.83
CA SER A 474 5.45 18.09 -18.55
C SER A 474 5.70 17.25 -17.30
N ALA A 475 4.70 17.20 -16.42
CA ALA A 475 4.61 16.36 -15.25
C ALA A 475 3.80 15.09 -15.53
N GLY A 476 3.79 14.57 -16.77
CA GLY A 476 3.16 13.32 -17.24
C GLY A 476 1.68 13.06 -16.90
N GLN A 477 0.92 14.03 -16.41
CA GLN A 477 -0.51 13.89 -16.10
C GLN A 477 -1.35 13.95 -17.38
N PRO A 478 -2.28 13.01 -17.59
CA PRO A 478 -3.11 12.97 -18.79
C PRO A 478 -4.27 13.98 -18.73
N SER A 479 -4.65 14.53 -19.89
CA SER A 479 -5.91 15.24 -20.11
C SER A 479 -7.06 14.26 -20.29
N ALA A 480 -8.28 14.77 -20.44
CA ALA A 480 -9.42 13.94 -20.83
C ALA A 480 -9.18 13.30 -22.18
N ILE A 481 -9.78 12.13 -22.35
CA ILE A 481 -9.90 11.48 -23.64
C ILE A 481 -11.05 12.15 -24.39
N ARG A 482 -10.69 12.72 -25.54
CA ARG A 482 -11.61 13.29 -26.51
C ARG A 482 -11.98 12.23 -27.53
N THR A 483 -13.23 12.28 -27.99
CA THR A 483 -13.74 11.48 -29.11
C THR A 483 -14.21 12.41 -30.22
N ASP A 484 -13.67 12.24 -31.42
CA ASP A 484 -14.03 12.98 -32.62
C ASP A 484 -14.50 12.04 -33.71
N VAL A 485 -15.61 12.36 -34.37
CA VAL A 485 -16.06 11.62 -35.56
C VAL A 485 -15.68 12.43 -36.80
N ILE A 486 -14.74 11.92 -37.57
CA ILE A 486 -14.28 12.54 -38.81
C ILE A 486 -14.99 11.83 -39.96
N LYS A 487 -15.87 12.57 -40.64
CA LYS A 487 -16.68 12.04 -41.74
C LYS A 487 -15.97 12.22 -43.08
N GLY A 488 -16.21 11.27 -43.99
CA GLY A 488 -15.83 11.39 -45.39
C GLY A 488 -16.58 12.55 -46.05
N ALA A 489 -15.93 13.22 -46.99
CA ALA A 489 -16.62 14.19 -47.83
C ALA A 489 -17.45 13.44 -48.87
N THR A 490 -18.71 13.13 -48.53
CA THR A 490 -19.75 12.87 -49.53
C THR A 490 -21.01 13.66 -49.19
N ASP A 491 -21.38 14.47 -50.18
CA ASP A 491 -22.63 15.19 -50.44
C ASP A 491 -22.85 16.52 -49.70
N GLY A 492 -22.37 17.59 -50.34
CA GLY A 492 -23.19 18.79 -50.49
C GLY A 492 -24.18 18.59 -51.63
#